data_AF-A0A0C3FIA3-F1
#
_entry.id   AF-A0A0C3FIA3-F1
#
_cell.length_a   1.000
_cell.length_b   1.000
_cell.length_c   1.000
_cell.angle_alpha   90.00
_cell.angle_beta   90.00
_cell.angle_gamma   90.00
#
_symmetry.space_group_name_H-M   'P 1'
#
loop_
_entity.id
_entity.type
_entity.pdbx_description
1 polymer ?
#
loop_
_entity_poly.entity_id
_entity_poly.type
_entity_poly.pdbx_seq_one_letter_code
_entity_poly.pdbx_strand_id
1 'polypeptide(L)'
;MYTGWMADAHLEKVQAFEKGVTDGSLHAPWKDEVWEKDNGTKGKSYGLDGLPGSQNESNARAGEAAELKLVDLVKGSVIKAGDVLAYKRNFSQIDMIIEKDVIIESINRSTYALTVLIQPGTSPLPASLLERNPQPSSPPTQIMEEISSPSQLENGVLDIDGRVERGRRPNGNAWKCFTVWRWREDAEWEGNFETFANDGKWGRENHGTLFYLRGNYYHDR
;
A
#
# COMPACT_ATOMS: atom_id res chain seq x y z
N MET A 1 -31.52 27.64 14.62
CA MET A 1 -30.30 28.07 15.32
C MET A 1 -29.31 28.51 14.27
N TYR A 2 -29.14 29.82 14.10
CA TYR A 2 -28.23 30.40 13.11
C TYR A 2 -26.80 30.27 13.65
N THR A 3 -25.92 29.60 12.89
CA THR A 3 -24.50 29.51 13.24
C THR A 3 -23.92 30.93 13.18
N GLY A 4 -23.36 31.41 14.30
CA GLY A 4 -22.82 32.77 14.47
C GLY A 4 -21.56 33.08 13.64
N TRP A 5 -21.43 32.49 12.46
CA TRP A 5 -20.31 32.66 11.53
C TRP A 5 -20.25 34.06 10.89
N MET A 6 -21.36 34.81 10.94
CA MET A 6 -21.44 36.21 10.51
C MET A 6 -21.63 37.19 11.69
N ALA A 7 -21.33 36.78 12.92
CA ALA A 7 -21.31 37.72 14.03
C ALA A 7 -20.14 38.72 13.82
N ASP A 8 -20.35 39.99 14.13
CA ASP A 8 -19.37 41.07 13.93
C ASP A 8 -18.00 40.74 14.56
N ALA A 9 -18.01 40.03 15.70
CA ALA A 9 -16.80 39.57 16.39
C ALA A 9 -15.97 38.53 15.59
N HIS A 10 -16.59 37.77 14.69
CA HIS A 10 -15.88 36.86 13.78
C HIS A 10 -15.34 37.62 12.57
N LEU A 11 -16.10 38.60 12.06
CA LEU A 11 -15.67 39.48 10.97
C LEU A 11 -14.43 40.29 11.37
N GLU A 12 -14.42 40.85 12.59
CA GLU A 12 -13.27 41.60 13.13
C GLU A 12 -12.02 40.71 13.25
N LYS A 13 -12.18 39.44 13.64
CA LYS A 13 -11.06 38.48 13.72
C LYS A 13 -10.50 38.13 12.35
N VAL A 14 -11.36 37.98 11.34
CA VAL A 14 -10.94 37.73 9.95
C VAL A 14 -10.19 38.95 9.40
N GLN A 15 -10.71 40.16 9.60
CA GLN A 15 -10.04 41.39 9.14
C GLN A 15 -8.69 41.63 9.83
N ALA A 16 -8.59 41.37 11.14
CA ALA A 16 -7.32 41.45 11.86
C ALA A 16 -6.29 40.45 11.32
N PHE A 17 -6.75 39.25 10.94
CA PHE A 17 -5.91 38.23 10.33
C PHE A 17 -5.44 38.61 8.92
N GLU A 18 -6.34 39.05 8.04
CA GLU A 18 -6.03 39.51 6.69
C GLU A 18 -5.04 40.69 6.68
N LYS A 19 -5.24 41.65 7.60
CA LYS A 19 -4.33 42.77 7.77
C LYS A 19 -2.94 42.30 8.23
N GLY A 20 -2.89 41.33 9.14
CA GLY A 20 -1.65 40.71 9.59
C GLY A 20 -0.86 40.00 8.49
N VAL A 21 -1.56 39.31 7.60
CA VAL A 21 -0.98 38.63 6.43
C VAL A 21 -0.43 39.65 5.41
N THR A 22 -1.15 40.77 5.22
CA THR A 22 -0.73 41.83 4.30
C THR A 22 0.49 42.59 4.82
N ASP A 23 0.56 42.85 6.13
CA ASP A 23 1.67 43.56 6.78
C ASP A 23 2.90 42.66 7.03
N GLY A 24 2.85 41.37 6.65
CA GLY A 24 3.94 40.40 6.82
C GLY A 24 4.25 40.03 8.27
N SER A 25 3.40 40.44 9.22
CA SER A 25 3.55 40.19 10.66
C SER A 25 2.88 38.90 11.12
N LEU A 26 1.95 38.37 10.33
CA LEU A 26 1.25 37.11 10.56
C LEU A 26 1.39 36.23 9.31
N HIS A 27 1.99 35.06 9.47
CA HIS A 27 1.95 34.02 8.46
C HIS A 27 0.95 32.95 8.91
N ALA A 28 0.03 32.55 8.01
CA ALA A 28 -0.69 31.31 8.20
C ALA A 28 0.33 30.17 8.10
N PRO A 29 0.57 29.39 9.17
CA PRO A 29 1.54 28.31 9.09
C PRO A 29 1.10 27.35 7.99
N TRP A 30 2.00 27.03 7.07
CA TRP A 30 1.66 26.12 5.99
C TRP A 30 1.25 24.78 6.58
N LYS A 31 0.30 24.11 5.94
CA LYS A 31 -0.21 22.79 6.39
C LYS A 31 0.93 21.80 6.64
N ASP A 32 2.01 21.92 5.89
CA ASP A 32 3.21 21.11 6.00
C ASP A 32 4.08 21.49 7.21
N GLU A 33 4.16 22.78 7.59
CA GLU A 33 4.88 23.25 8.79
C GLU A 33 4.16 22.83 10.09
N VAL A 34 2.83 22.86 10.09
CA VAL A 34 2.03 22.34 11.22
C VAL A 34 2.19 20.83 11.31
N TRP A 35 2.16 20.14 10.17
CA TRP A 35 2.37 18.70 10.13
C TRP A 35 3.79 18.31 10.57
N GLU A 36 4.83 19.04 10.15
CA GLU A 36 6.21 18.86 10.61
C GLU A 36 6.40 19.24 12.08
N LYS A 37 5.65 20.20 12.62
CA LYS A 37 5.68 20.48 14.05
C LYS A 37 5.11 19.31 14.88
N ASP A 38 4.06 18.68 14.36
CA ASP A 38 3.36 17.59 15.04
C ASP A 38 3.98 16.20 14.73
N ASN A 39 4.74 16.07 13.62
CA ASN A 39 5.29 14.79 13.12
C ASN A 39 6.79 14.83 12.81
N GLY A 40 7.44 15.97 12.96
CA GLY A 40 8.86 16.16 12.72
C GLY A 40 9.67 15.41 13.77
N THR A 41 10.30 14.34 13.31
CA THR A 41 11.32 13.61 14.04
C THR A 41 12.36 14.59 14.60
N LYS A 42 12.36 14.78 15.92
CA LYS A 42 13.56 15.27 16.61
C LYS A 42 14.71 14.35 16.21
N GLY A 43 15.74 14.93 15.62
CA GLY A 43 16.95 14.21 15.21
C GLY A 43 17.45 13.32 16.35
N LYS A 44 17.48 12.02 16.11
CA LYS A 44 18.24 11.11 16.96
C LYS A 44 19.70 11.27 16.57
N SER A 45 20.37 12.18 17.28
CA SER A 45 21.81 12.12 17.51
C SER A 45 22.18 10.69 17.91
N TYR A 46 23.20 10.13 17.26
CA TYR A 46 23.77 8.84 17.62
C TYR A 46 24.31 8.91 19.05
N GLY A 47 23.52 8.38 19.97
CA GLY A 47 23.83 8.24 21.39
C GLY A 47 23.35 6.86 21.83
N LEU A 48 24.29 6.15 22.45
CA LEU A 48 24.25 4.84 23.07
C LEU A 48 22.96 4.51 23.83
N ASP A 49 22.68 3.20 23.93
CA ASP A 49 21.69 2.49 24.74
C ASP A 49 20.35 2.13 24.08
N GLY A 50 20.15 0.82 24.00
CA GLY A 50 19.08 0.16 23.26
C GLY A 50 17.71 0.24 23.92
N LEU A 51 16.68 0.06 23.08
CA LEU A 51 15.36 -0.49 23.44
C LEU A 51 14.64 -0.92 22.14
N PRO A 52 13.84 -2.01 22.17
CA PRO A 52 13.15 -2.57 21.02
C PRO A 52 11.81 -1.85 20.82
N GLY A 53 11.54 -1.34 19.62
CA GLY A 53 10.26 -0.65 19.41
C GLY A 53 10.13 0.01 18.05
N SER A 54 10.03 -0.79 16.99
CA SER A 54 9.63 -0.28 15.66
C SER A 54 8.43 -1.03 15.06
N GLN A 55 7.97 -2.12 15.69
CA GLN A 55 6.76 -2.83 15.25
C GLN A 55 5.44 -2.17 15.70
N ASN A 56 5.44 -1.34 16.75
CA ASN A 56 4.19 -0.88 17.38
C ASN A 56 3.56 0.37 16.75
N GLU A 57 4.33 1.31 16.20
CA GLU A 57 3.75 2.61 15.78
C GLU A 57 2.88 2.49 14.52
N SER A 58 3.22 1.58 13.60
CA SER A 58 2.43 1.40 12.37
C SER A 58 1.18 0.53 12.56
N ASN A 59 1.18 -0.38 13.54
CA ASN A 59 -0.02 -1.10 13.98
C ASN A 59 -0.93 -0.17 14.79
N ALA A 60 -0.37 0.71 15.61
CA ALA A 60 -1.15 1.69 16.37
C ALA A 60 -2.00 2.62 15.49
N ARG A 61 -1.52 2.99 14.30
CA ARG A 61 -2.30 3.79 13.32
C ARG A 61 -3.44 3.02 12.64
N ALA A 62 -3.46 1.69 12.72
CA ALA A 62 -4.55 0.86 12.18
C ALA A 62 -5.67 0.60 13.21
N GLY A 63 -5.50 1.01 14.47
CA GLY A 63 -6.47 0.77 15.53
C GLY A 63 -6.81 -0.73 15.66
N GLU A 64 -8.08 -1.02 15.89
CA GLU A 64 -8.62 -2.38 16.05
C GLU A 64 -8.55 -3.20 14.75
N ALA A 65 -8.47 -2.55 13.57
CA ALA A 65 -8.27 -3.24 12.29
C ALA A 65 -6.88 -3.90 12.16
N ALA A 66 -5.96 -3.64 13.10
CA ALA A 66 -4.67 -4.31 13.16
C ALA A 66 -4.79 -5.82 13.44
N GLU A 67 -5.88 -6.27 14.05
CA GLU A 67 -6.13 -7.68 14.38
C GLU A 67 -6.49 -8.53 13.15
N LEU A 68 -6.98 -7.90 12.07
CA LEU A 68 -7.31 -8.58 10.84
C LEU A 68 -6.05 -9.10 10.14
N LYS A 69 -6.07 -10.38 9.82
CA LYS A 69 -4.99 -11.08 9.12
C LYS A 69 -5.26 -11.11 7.62
N LEU A 70 -4.23 -11.42 6.84
CA LEU A 70 -4.37 -11.55 5.38
C LEU A 70 -5.44 -12.58 5.01
N VAL A 71 -5.47 -13.70 5.74
CA VAL A 71 -6.49 -14.74 5.59
C VAL A 71 -7.92 -14.23 5.79
N ASP A 72 -8.13 -13.20 6.62
CA ASP A 72 -9.47 -12.65 6.85
C ASP A 72 -9.95 -11.83 5.65
N LEU A 73 -9.04 -11.15 4.95
CA LEU A 73 -9.34 -10.45 3.69
C LEU A 73 -9.68 -11.44 2.58
N VAL A 74 -9.01 -12.59 2.56
CA VAL A 74 -9.29 -13.67 1.60
C VAL A 74 -10.66 -14.30 1.90
N LYS A 75 -10.95 -14.62 3.16
CA LYS A 75 -12.27 -15.12 3.60
C LYS A 75 -13.39 -14.13 3.25
N GLY A 76 -13.14 -12.84 3.46
CA GLY A 76 -14.06 -11.77 3.12
C GLY A 76 -14.19 -11.48 1.63
N SER A 77 -13.51 -12.23 0.75
CA SER A 77 -13.46 -11.97 -0.70
C SER A 77 -12.97 -10.56 -1.06
N VAL A 78 -12.24 -9.90 -0.16
CA VAL A 78 -11.58 -8.61 -0.40
C VAL A 78 -10.40 -8.80 -1.33
N ILE A 79 -9.70 -9.94 -1.22
CA ILE A 79 -8.63 -10.39 -2.13
C ILE A 79 -9.07 -11.71 -2.77
N LYS A 80 -8.83 -11.86 -4.07
CA LYS A 80 -9.32 -13.00 -4.88
C LYS A 80 -8.22 -13.53 -5.79
N ALA A 81 -8.39 -14.78 -6.27
CA ALA A 81 -7.55 -15.31 -7.34
C ALA A 81 -7.72 -14.46 -8.62
N GLY A 82 -6.63 -14.25 -9.35
CA GLY A 82 -6.54 -13.38 -10.52
C GLY A 82 -6.18 -11.91 -10.22
N ASP A 83 -6.23 -11.49 -8.95
CA ASP A 83 -5.73 -10.18 -8.53
C ASP A 83 -4.21 -10.10 -8.69
N VAL A 84 -3.72 -8.92 -9.06
CA VAL A 84 -2.30 -8.59 -9.09
C VAL A 84 -1.96 -7.74 -7.87
N LEU A 85 -1.00 -8.19 -7.09
CA LEU A 85 -0.42 -7.46 -5.96
C LEU A 85 0.84 -6.74 -6.45
N ALA A 86 0.72 -5.43 -6.65
CA ALA A 86 1.85 -4.57 -6.99
C ALA A 86 2.60 -4.19 -5.72
N TYR A 87 3.81 -4.71 -5.58
CA TYR A 87 4.77 -4.41 -4.53
C TYR A 87 5.59 -3.18 -4.89
N LYS A 88 5.70 -2.24 -3.95
CA LYS A 88 6.63 -1.11 -4.04
C LYS A 88 7.21 -0.78 -2.67
N ARG A 89 8.54 -0.72 -2.57
CA ARG A 89 9.21 -0.30 -1.34
C ARG A 89 10.51 0.45 -1.60
N ASN A 90 10.70 1.54 -0.84
CA ASN A 90 11.95 2.28 -0.79
C ASN A 90 12.86 1.72 0.31
N PHE A 91 14.10 1.42 -0.04
CA PHE A 91 15.18 0.99 0.84
C PHE A 91 16.22 2.10 0.96
N SER A 92 15.92 3.11 1.77
CA SER A 92 16.77 4.31 1.92
C SER A 92 18.21 4.03 2.34
N GLN A 93 18.46 2.93 3.06
CA GLN A 93 19.81 2.53 3.49
C GLN A 93 20.72 2.11 2.34
N ILE A 94 20.14 1.70 1.21
CA ILE A 94 20.86 1.24 0.00
C ILE A 94 20.44 2.04 -1.24
N ASP A 95 19.76 3.17 -1.04
CA ASP A 95 19.24 4.08 -2.08
C ASP A 95 18.58 3.35 -3.26
N MET A 96 17.64 2.46 -2.95
CA MET A 96 17.03 1.59 -3.95
C MET A 96 15.52 1.49 -3.77
N ILE A 97 14.78 1.53 -4.87
CA ILE A 97 13.36 1.24 -4.90
C ILE A 97 13.18 -0.13 -5.57
N ILE A 98 12.47 -1.03 -4.90
CA ILE A 98 12.06 -2.31 -5.47
C ILE A 98 10.58 -2.20 -5.85
N GLU A 99 10.30 -2.53 -7.11
CA GLU A 99 8.95 -2.64 -7.66
C GLU A 99 8.79 -4.02 -8.29
N LYS A 100 7.76 -4.75 -7.88
CA LYS A 100 7.45 -6.10 -8.39
C LYS A 100 5.95 -6.28 -8.50
N ASP A 101 5.51 -7.01 -9.51
CA ASP A 101 4.13 -7.48 -9.60
C ASP A 101 4.08 -8.97 -9.30
N VAL A 102 3.07 -9.35 -8.53
CA VAL A 102 2.79 -10.74 -8.18
C VAL A 102 1.33 -11.01 -8.52
N ILE A 103 1.02 -12.12 -9.20
CA ILE A 103 -0.37 -12.51 -9.46
C ILE A 103 -0.79 -13.63 -8.51
N ILE A 104 -2.01 -13.53 -7.97
CA ILE A 104 -2.60 -14.60 -7.17
C ILE A 104 -3.14 -15.67 -8.11
N GLU A 105 -2.48 -16.81 -8.18
CA GLU A 105 -2.91 -17.93 -9.02
C GLU A 105 -4.08 -18.66 -8.39
N SER A 106 -3.96 -19.01 -7.11
CA SER A 106 -4.99 -19.76 -6.41
C SER A 106 -4.98 -19.50 -4.92
N ILE A 107 -6.08 -19.90 -4.26
CA ILE A 107 -6.29 -19.77 -2.82
C ILE A 107 -6.62 -21.15 -2.28
N ASN A 108 -5.90 -21.57 -1.25
CA ASN A 108 -6.20 -22.81 -0.56
C ASN A 108 -7.54 -22.70 0.19
N ARG A 109 -8.48 -23.61 -0.08
CA ARG A 109 -9.85 -23.57 0.48
C ARG A 109 -9.93 -23.82 1.98
N SER A 110 -8.99 -24.55 2.58
CA SER A 110 -9.03 -24.86 4.01
C SER A 110 -8.27 -23.83 4.84
N THR A 111 -7.09 -23.42 4.38
CA THR A 111 -6.21 -22.50 5.13
C THR A 111 -6.38 -21.03 4.73
N TYR A 112 -7.00 -20.75 3.58
CA TYR A 112 -7.06 -19.41 2.96
C TYR A 112 -5.69 -18.81 2.65
N ALA A 113 -4.65 -19.65 2.57
CA ALA A 113 -3.33 -19.25 2.15
C ALA A 113 -3.29 -19.02 0.63
N LEU A 114 -2.50 -18.04 0.18
CA LEU A 114 -2.35 -17.69 -1.22
C LEU A 114 -1.23 -18.53 -1.86
N THR A 115 -1.47 -18.94 -3.10
CA THR A 115 -0.42 -19.36 -4.03
C THR A 115 -0.27 -18.28 -5.08
N VAL A 116 0.95 -17.77 -5.24
CA VAL A 116 1.22 -16.59 -6.05
C VAL A 116 2.38 -16.82 -7.03
N LEU A 117 2.32 -16.17 -8.19
CA LEU A 117 3.33 -16.26 -9.24
C LEU A 117 4.10 -14.95 -9.37
N ILE A 118 5.42 -15.05 -9.53
CA ILE A 118 6.33 -13.91 -9.62
C ILE A 118 7.51 -14.25 -10.54
N GLN A 119 8.04 -13.24 -11.23
CA GLN A 119 9.27 -13.38 -12.00
C GLN A 119 10.52 -13.07 -11.16
N PRO A 120 11.64 -13.77 -11.37
CA PRO A 120 12.91 -13.44 -10.72
C PRO A 120 13.48 -12.10 -11.19
N GLY A 121 14.35 -11.50 -10.36
CA GLY A 121 15.07 -10.28 -10.69
C GLY A 121 14.14 -9.10 -10.99
N THR A 122 14.42 -8.34 -12.04
CA THR A 122 13.64 -7.15 -12.46
C THR A 122 12.58 -7.44 -13.53
N SER A 123 12.45 -8.71 -13.96
CA SER A 123 11.52 -9.06 -15.04
C SER A 123 10.06 -8.81 -14.63
N PRO A 124 9.22 -8.25 -15.52
CA PRO A 124 7.79 -8.10 -15.31
C PRO A 124 7.06 -9.43 -15.53
N LEU A 125 5.86 -9.57 -14.96
CA LEU A 125 5.02 -10.74 -15.21
C LEU A 125 4.73 -10.91 -16.72
N PRO A 126 4.85 -12.13 -17.28
CA PRO A 126 4.49 -12.41 -18.66
C PRO A 126 3.02 -12.10 -18.94
N ALA A 127 2.73 -11.50 -20.11
CA ALA A 127 1.37 -11.17 -20.52
C ALA A 127 0.43 -12.39 -20.49
N SER A 128 0.95 -13.58 -20.82
CA SER A 128 0.20 -14.84 -20.81
C SER A 128 -0.32 -15.26 -19.42
N LEU A 129 0.32 -14.80 -18.34
CA LEU A 129 -0.17 -15.00 -16.97
C LEU A 129 -1.19 -13.94 -16.56
N LEU A 130 -1.19 -12.80 -17.26
CA LEU A 130 -2.02 -11.65 -16.91
C LEU A 130 -3.37 -11.67 -17.63
N GLU A 131 -3.61 -12.60 -18.54
CA GLU A 131 -4.88 -12.84 -19.23
C GLU A 131 -5.98 -13.34 -18.27
N ARG A 132 -7.26 -13.20 -18.65
CA ARG A 132 -8.40 -13.72 -17.85
C ARG A 132 -8.38 -15.24 -17.75
N ASN A 133 -7.87 -15.91 -18.79
CA ASN A 133 -7.64 -17.35 -18.80
C ASN A 133 -6.13 -17.59 -18.92
N PRO A 134 -5.38 -17.58 -17.81
CA PRO A 134 -3.94 -17.63 -17.84
C PRO A 134 -3.45 -18.97 -18.38
N GLN A 135 -2.38 -18.93 -19.18
CA GLN A 135 -1.63 -20.12 -19.53
C GLN A 135 -0.88 -20.66 -18.29
N PRO A 136 -0.59 -21.97 -18.22
CA PRO A 136 0.19 -22.52 -17.12
C PRO A 136 1.57 -21.83 -17.04
N SER A 137 2.03 -21.59 -15.81
CA SER A 137 3.33 -20.96 -15.58
C SER A 137 4.46 -21.78 -16.20
N SER A 138 5.32 -21.13 -16.97
CA SER A 138 6.56 -21.71 -17.48
C SER A 138 7.79 -21.00 -16.87
N PRO A 139 8.96 -21.67 -16.81
CA PRO A 139 10.20 -21.01 -16.42
C PRO A 139 10.44 -19.76 -17.28
N PRO A 140 10.92 -18.64 -16.69
CA PRO A 140 11.52 -18.52 -15.36
C PRO A 140 10.54 -18.13 -14.23
N THR A 141 9.23 -18.21 -14.45
CA THR A 141 8.21 -17.91 -13.41
C THR A 141 8.42 -18.78 -12.18
N GLN A 142 8.41 -18.16 -11.00
CA GLN A 142 8.47 -18.86 -9.72
C GLN A 142 7.11 -18.84 -9.02
N ILE A 143 6.84 -19.92 -8.29
CA ILE A 143 5.62 -20.14 -7.51
C ILE A 143 5.98 -19.99 -6.03
N MET A 144 5.21 -19.16 -5.32
CA MET A 144 5.27 -19.05 -3.87
C MET A 144 3.97 -19.58 -3.28
N GLU A 145 4.08 -20.68 -2.54
CA GLU A 145 2.93 -21.37 -1.95
C GLU A 145 2.74 -21.02 -0.48
N GLU A 146 1.54 -21.29 0.04
CA GLU A 146 1.20 -21.20 1.46
C GLU A 146 1.45 -19.82 2.10
N ILE A 147 1.22 -18.75 1.35
CA ILE A 147 1.39 -17.38 1.85
C ILE A 147 0.20 -17.00 2.74
N SER A 148 0.47 -16.81 4.03
CA SER A 148 -0.56 -16.54 5.05
C SER A 148 -0.47 -15.15 5.69
N SER A 149 0.62 -14.42 5.45
CA SER A 149 0.83 -13.07 5.99
C SER A 149 1.52 -12.14 4.99
N PRO A 150 1.32 -10.81 5.07
CA PRO A 150 1.97 -9.87 4.14
C PRO A 150 3.48 -9.80 4.33
N SER A 151 3.98 -10.03 5.56
CA SER A 151 5.42 -10.12 5.81
C SER A 151 6.06 -11.35 5.17
N GLN A 152 5.35 -12.49 5.15
CA GLN A 152 5.80 -13.69 4.42
C GLN A 152 5.83 -13.42 2.91
N LEU A 153 4.79 -12.77 2.38
CA LEU A 153 4.74 -12.36 0.98
C LEU A 153 5.91 -11.42 0.63
N GLU A 154 6.11 -10.35 1.39
CA GLU A 154 7.19 -9.40 1.15
C GLU A 154 8.57 -10.06 1.17
N ASN A 155 8.84 -10.92 2.15
CA ASN A 155 10.13 -11.59 2.23
C ASN A 155 10.36 -12.50 1.02
N GLY A 156 9.34 -13.23 0.57
CA GLY A 156 9.46 -14.06 -0.63
C GLY A 156 9.64 -13.24 -1.90
N VAL A 157 8.95 -12.11 -2.05
CA VAL A 157 9.15 -11.16 -3.16
C VAL A 157 10.61 -10.69 -3.20
N LEU A 158 11.16 -10.29 -2.06
CA LEU A 158 12.54 -9.79 -1.97
C LEU A 158 13.59 -10.90 -2.13
N ASP A 159 13.29 -12.13 -1.70
CA ASP A 159 14.14 -13.30 -1.93
C ASP A 159 14.24 -13.63 -3.42
N ILE A 160 13.12 -13.54 -4.16
CA ILE A 160 13.06 -13.83 -5.60
C ILE A 160 13.62 -12.68 -6.45
N ASP A 161 13.44 -11.43 -6.01
CA ASP A 161 14.09 -10.27 -6.63
C ASP A 161 15.63 -10.34 -6.45
N GLY A 162 16.10 -10.73 -5.27
CA GLY A 162 17.50 -11.04 -4.99
C GLY A 162 18.43 -9.82 -4.81
N ARG A 163 17.97 -8.58 -5.07
CA ARG A 163 18.81 -7.37 -4.92
C ARG A 163 18.94 -6.89 -3.47
N VAL A 164 18.08 -7.37 -2.56
CA VAL A 164 18.08 -6.95 -1.15
C VAL A 164 18.34 -8.14 -0.22
N GLU A 165 19.53 -8.15 0.38
CA GLU A 165 19.92 -9.08 1.43
C GLU A 165 18.96 -9.02 2.62
N ARG A 166 18.65 -10.18 3.23
CA ARG A 166 17.73 -10.28 4.38
C ARG A 166 18.07 -9.34 5.54
N GLY A 167 19.36 -9.17 5.85
CA GLY A 167 19.82 -8.30 6.93
C GLY A 167 19.63 -6.80 6.68
N ARG A 168 19.40 -6.38 5.42
CA ARG A 168 19.18 -4.98 5.03
C ARG A 168 17.71 -4.64 4.83
N ARG A 169 16.81 -5.60 5.08
CA ARG A 169 15.36 -5.38 4.93
C ARG A 169 14.85 -4.59 6.13
N PRO A 170 14.15 -3.45 5.94
CA PRO A 170 13.68 -2.66 7.04
C PRO A 170 12.51 -3.36 7.76
N ASN A 171 12.39 -3.17 9.08
CA ASN A 171 11.27 -3.66 9.89
C ASN A 171 10.00 -2.80 9.69
N GLY A 172 9.49 -2.77 8.48
CA GLY A 172 8.36 -1.93 8.07
C GLY A 172 7.04 -2.68 7.96
N ASN A 173 5.97 -1.91 7.80
CA ASN A 173 4.63 -2.45 7.65
C ASN A 173 4.36 -2.93 6.21
N ALA A 174 4.54 -4.23 5.97
CA ALA A 174 4.31 -4.85 4.67
C ALA A 174 2.91 -4.60 4.08
N TRP A 175 1.89 -4.38 4.91
CA TRP A 175 0.52 -4.07 4.44
C TRP A 175 0.46 -2.81 3.57
N LYS A 176 1.37 -1.86 3.76
CA LYS A 176 1.42 -0.61 2.98
C LYS A 176 2.14 -0.75 1.65
N CYS A 177 2.93 -1.82 1.49
CA CYS A 177 3.79 -2.00 0.32
C CYS A 177 3.09 -2.71 -0.85
N PHE A 178 1.91 -3.29 -0.61
CA PHE A 178 1.15 -4.00 -1.64
C PHE A 178 -0.12 -3.24 -2.02
N THR A 179 -0.27 -2.96 -3.31
CA THR A 179 -1.48 -2.41 -3.92
C THR A 179 -2.20 -3.49 -4.70
N VAL A 180 -3.52 -3.62 -4.50
CA VAL A 180 -4.34 -4.63 -5.18
C VAL A 180 -4.85 -4.07 -6.49
N TRP A 181 -4.63 -4.82 -7.56
CA TRP A 181 -5.15 -4.56 -8.90
C TRP A 181 -6.06 -5.70 -9.33
N ARG A 182 -7.29 -5.39 -9.73
CA ARG A 182 -8.31 -6.40 -10.07
C ARG A 182 -8.94 -6.08 -11.41
N TRP A 183 -9.41 -7.11 -12.09
CA TRP A 183 -10.15 -6.96 -13.33
C TRP A 183 -11.40 -6.09 -13.16
N ARG A 184 -11.57 -5.14 -14.08
CA ARG A 184 -12.81 -4.38 -14.23
C ARG A 184 -13.97 -5.33 -14.55
N GLU A 185 -15.06 -5.25 -13.77
CA GLU A 185 -16.26 -6.07 -13.98
C GLU A 185 -17.08 -5.58 -15.19
N ASP A 186 -17.02 -4.28 -15.48
CA ASP A 186 -17.70 -3.56 -16.58
C ASP A 186 -16.93 -3.58 -17.90
N ALA A 187 -15.74 -4.17 -17.93
CA ALA A 187 -15.00 -4.41 -19.17
C ALA A 187 -15.71 -5.52 -19.98
N GLU A 188 -16.83 -5.15 -20.61
CA GLU A 188 -17.50 -5.95 -21.61
C GLU A 188 -16.52 -6.26 -22.73
N TRP A 189 -16.54 -7.52 -23.16
CA TRP A 189 -15.63 -8.17 -24.11
C TRP A 189 -15.83 -7.67 -25.55
N GLU A 190 -16.11 -6.38 -25.78
CA GLU A 190 -16.16 -5.83 -27.13
C GLU A 190 -14.76 -5.46 -27.61
N GLY A 191 -13.96 -6.50 -27.89
CA GLY A 191 -12.91 -6.52 -28.92
C GLY A 191 -11.73 -5.55 -28.80
N ASN A 192 -11.69 -4.65 -27.82
CA ASN A 192 -10.75 -3.53 -27.83
C ASN A 192 -9.56 -3.76 -26.87
N PHE A 193 -8.87 -4.88 -27.05
CA PHE A 193 -7.66 -5.27 -26.31
C PHE A 193 -6.59 -4.15 -26.33
N GLU A 194 -6.50 -3.39 -27.42
CA GLU A 194 -5.57 -2.26 -27.57
C GLU A 194 -5.86 -1.08 -26.62
N THR A 195 -7.12 -0.88 -26.22
CA THR A 195 -7.49 0.22 -25.32
C THR A 195 -7.11 -0.09 -23.86
N PHE A 196 -7.22 -1.35 -23.45
CA PHE A 196 -6.87 -1.78 -22.08
C PHE A 196 -5.38 -2.05 -21.87
N ALA A 197 -4.63 -2.29 -22.94
CA ALA A 197 -3.17 -2.45 -22.90
C ALA A 197 -2.45 -1.15 -22.50
N ASN A 198 -3.05 0.02 -22.78
CA ASN A 198 -2.47 1.33 -22.46
C ASN A 198 -2.77 1.82 -21.03
N ASP A 199 -3.65 1.16 -20.28
CA ASP A 199 -4.09 1.61 -18.94
C ASP A 199 -3.14 1.17 -17.80
N GLY A 200 -1.87 0.87 -18.12
CA GLY A 200 -0.77 0.68 -17.17
C GLY A 200 -0.74 -0.65 -16.40
N LYS A 201 -1.88 -1.35 -16.24
CA LYS A 201 -1.95 -2.64 -15.52
C LYS A 201 -2.89 -3.67 -16.17
N TRP A 202 -2.90 -3.74 -17.50
CA TRP A 202 -3.50 -4.86 -18.25
C TRP A 202 -5.01 -4.98 -18.05
N GLY A 203 -5.75 -3.86 -18.14
CA GLY A 203 -7.21 -3.84 -17.95
C GLY A 203 -7.70 -4.05 -16.50
N ARG A 204 -6.80 -4.00 -15.52
CA ARG A 204 -7.13 -4.02 -14.10
C ARG A 204 -7.21 -2.60 -13.52
N GLU A 205 -8.09 -2.41 -12.55
CA GLU A 205 -8.21 -1.18 -11.77
C GLU A 205 -7.57 -1.32 -10.38
N ASN A 206 -7.20 -0.18 -9.81
CA ASN A 206 -6.54 -0.11 -8.50
C ASN A 206 -7.59 -0.06 -7.38
N HIS A 207 -7.57 -1.07 -6.50
CA HIS A 207 -8.46 -1.17 -5.33
C HIS A 207 -7.84 -0.62 -4.03
N GLY A 208 -6.63 -0.07 -4.09
CA GLY A 208 -5.90 0.47 -2.95
C GLY A 208 -4.94 -0.53 -2.31
N THR A 209 -4.30 -0.10 -1.23
CA THR A 209 -3.30 -0.93 -0.54
C THR A 209 -3.96 -1.95 0.38
N LEU A 210 -3.27 -3.06 0.67
CA LEU A 210 -3.74 -4.04 1.65
C LEU A 210 -4.04 -3.39 3.01
N PHE A 211 -3.27 -2.36 3.40
CA PHE A 211 -3.51 -1.59 4.62
C PHE A 211 -4.89 -0.91 4.64
N TYR A 212 -5.27 -0.23 3.55
CA TYR A 212 -6.57 0.44 3.47
C TYR A 212 -7.72 -0.54 3.29
N LEU A 213 -7.53 -1.57 2.44
CA LEU A 213 -8.52 -2.62 2.26
C LEU A 213 -8.84 -3.34 3.57
N ARG A 214 -7.81 -3.56 4.40
CA ARG A 214 -8.00 -4.10 5.76
C ARG A 214 -8.81 -3.17 6.65
N GLY A 215 -8.52 -1.87 6.63
CA GLY A 215 -9.26 -0.89 7.41
C GLY A 215 -10.73 -0.81 6.99
N ASN A 216 -11.00 -0.72 5.69
CA ASN A 216 -12.37 -0.66 5.16
C ASN A 216 -13.15 -1.91 5.53
N TYR A 217 -12.57 -3.10 5.31
CA TYR A 217 -13.22 -4.36 5.64
C TYR A 217 -13.54 -4.53 7.13
N TYR A 218 -12.74 -3.92 8.01
CA TYR A 218 -13.04 -3.87 9.43
C TYR A 218 -14.30 -3.04 9.75
N HIS A 219 -14.44 -1.88 9.10
CA HIS A 219 -15.56 -0.96 9.33
C HIS A 219 -16.87 -1.38 8.64
N ASP A 220 -16.78 -2.18 7.59
CA ASP A 220 -17.95 -2.68 6.84
C ASP A 220 -18.62 -3.91 7.50
N ARG A 221 -18.06 -4.44 8.60
CA ARG A 221 -18.55 -5.62 9.32
C ARG A 221 -19.55 -5.31 10.44
#